data_AF-M8CK35-F1
#
_entry.id   AF-M8CK35-F1
#
_cell.length_a   1.000
_cell.length_b   1.000
_cell.length_c   1.000
_cell.angle_alpha   90.00
_cell.angle_beta   90.00
_cell.angle_gamma   90.00
#
_symmetry.space_group_name_H-M   'P 1'
#
loop_
_entity.id
_entity.type
_entity.pdbx_description
1 polymer ?
#
loop_
_entity_poly.entity_id
_entity_poly.type
_entity_poly.pdbx_seq_one_letter_code
_entity_poly.pdbx_strand_id
1 'polypeptide(L)'
;MEEACEIARLPEELLSAALARTSPRDAFHVAAVSPAFRAAADSDDVWASFLPPGGLPPLADGELPPPSSKKELFLRLSAGPVLLQDRLVIPATTNDSEFEGNDYVLCHEHRKRAERLVAFEGIHTGRRFLACAVKDGKNCGLVEWVDPSWPAIMENALSKLWDMYEQSKRNRIEDNLMNSFAVHKLTQEKIKLQASYDKLVGDVQALLDENERRAQMERKPDESKLQEKYDMVKNLTVSQASVIRNMKLKLAEEKTKLQAHIDELEKVVEQTKAKLNGIKAILDE
;
A
#
# COMPACT_ATOMS: atom_id res chain seq x y z
N MET A 1 -18.93 -51.50 4.19
CA MET A 1 -18.77 -50.79 5.47
C MET A 1 -18.80 -49.32 5.11
N GLU A 2 -19.90 -48.64 5.40
CA GLU A 2 -20.01 -47.18 5.20
C GLU A 2 -18.96 -46.51 6.10
N GLU A 3 -18.01 -45.79 5.50
CA GLU A 3 -17.05 -44.96 6.22
C GLU A 3 -17.85 -43.84 6.90
N ALA A 4 -18.21 -44.06 8.17
CA ALA A 4 -18.84 -43.03 8.98
C ALA A 4 -17.90 -41.82 9.03
N CYS A 5 -18.38 -40.67 8.56
CA CYS A 5 -17.64 -39.41 8.54
C CYS A 5 -17.03 -39.17 9.93
N GLU A 6 -15.70 -39.04 10.03
CA GLU A 6 -14.95 -38.86 11.29
C GLU A 6 -15.49 -37.73 12.17
N ILE A 7 -16.08 -36.72 11.54
CA ILE A 7 -16.71 -35.57 12.22
C ILE A 7 -17.98 -35.95 12.99
N ALA A 8 -18.65 -37.05 12.62
CA ALA A 8 -19.81 -37.60 13.33
C ALA A 8 -19.41 -38.32 14.65
N ARG A 9 -18.11 -38.43 14.95
CA ARG A 9 -17.61 -38.88 16.26
C ARG A 9 -17.46 -37.74 17.26
N LEU A 10 -17.60 -36.47 16.82
CA LEU A 10 -17.55 -35.33 17.71
C LEU A 10 -18.86 -35.21 18.51
N PRO A 11 -18.78 -34.82 19.79
CA PRO A 11 -19.96 -34.46 20.59
C PRO A 11 -20.76 -33.34 19.92
N GLU A 12 -22.09 -33.42 19.99
CA GLU A 12 -23.01 -32.43 19.43
C GLU A 12 -22.72 -31.03 19.94
N GLU A 13 -22.30 -30.90 21.20
CA GLU A 13 -22.01 -29.63 21.87
C GLU A 13 -20.83 -28.90 21.21
N LEU A 14 -19.81 -29.63 20.73
CA LEU A 14 -18.69 -29.03 20.02
C LEU A 14 -19.09 -28.59 18.61
N LEU A 15 -19.95 -29.38 17.95
CA LEU A 15 -20.50 -29.01 16.64
C LEU A 15 -21.40 -27.78 16.76
N SER A 16 -22.31 -27.74 17.73
CA SER A 16 -23.18 -26.59 18.00
C SER A 16 -22.37 -25.35 18.39
N ALA A 17 -21.36 -25.48 19.26
CA ALA A 17 -20.50 -24.34 19.62
C ALA A 17 -19.70 -23.79 18.42
N ALA A 18 -19.24 -24.65 17.52
CA ALA A 18 -18.60 -24.22 16.28
C ALA A 18 -19.60 -23.51 15.37
N LEU A 19 -20.80 -24.08 15.17
CA LEU A 19 -21.85 -23.52 14.30
C LEU A 19 -22.42 -22.21 14.84
N ALA A 20 -22.53 -22.03 16.15
CA ALA A 20 -22.93 -20.78 16.80
C ALA A 20 -21.96 -19.60 16.50
N ARG A 21 -20.75 -19.89 16.02
CA ARG A 21 -19.75 -18.89 15.60
C ARG A 21 -19.70 -18.68 14.10
N THR A 22 -20.58 -19.35 13.35
CA THR A 22 -20.70 -19.21 11.88
C THR A 22 -21.86 -18.27 11.53
N SER A 23 -22.24 -18.18 10.25
CA SER A 23 -23.44 -17.44 9.86
C SER A 23 -24.69 -18.34 9.92
N PRO A 24 -25.90 -17.76 10.08
CA PRO A 24 -27.16 -18.52 9.99
C PRO A 24 -27.31 -19.31 8.67
N ARG A 25 -26.74 -18.78 7.58
CA ARG A 25 -26.71 -19.44 6.26
C ARG A 25 -25.83 -20.69 6.28
N ASP A 26 -24.66 -20.61 6.90
CA ASP A 26 -23.73 -21.74 7.00
C ASP A 26 -24.30 -22.85 7.88
N ALA A 27 -24.87 -22.48 9.04
CA ALA A 27 -25.59 -23.40 9.92
C ALA A 27 -26.72 -24.15 9.18
N PHE A 28 -27.46 -23.45 8.31
CA PHE A 28 -28.51 -24.06 7.49
C PHE A 28 -27.94 -25.06 6.45
N HIS A 29 -26.83 -24.73 5.80
CA HIS A 29 -26.24 -25.59 4.77
C HIS A 29 -25.60 -26.86 5.34
N VAL A 30 -24.94 -26.78 6.50
CA VAL A 30 -24.28 -27.95 7.10
C VAL A 30 -25.29 -29.03 7.54
N ALA A 31 -26.54 -28.67 7.81
CA ALA A 31 -27.61 -29.60 8.19
C ALA A 31 -27.92 -30.65 7.10
N ALA A 32 -27.52 -30.38 5.84
CA ALA A 32 -27.66 -31.30 4.72
C ALA A 32 -26.51 -32.32 4.62
N VAL A 33 -25.39 -32.10 5.33
CA VAL A 33 -24.15 -32.88 5.18
C VAL A 33 -24.22 -34.23 5.91
N SER A 34 -24.76 -34.26 7.14
CA SER A 34 -24.93 -35.50 7.90
C SER A 34 -26.02 -35.38 8.97
N PRO A 35 -26.55 -36.50 9.49
CA PRO A 35 -27.50 -36.47 10.61
C PRO A 35 -26.94 -35.80 11.87
N ALA A 36 -25.64 -35.99 12.17
CA ALA A 36 -24.97 -35.36 13.30
C ALA A 36 -24.90 -33.83 13.15
N PHE A 37 -24.57 -33.34 11.95
CA PHE A 37 -24.62 -31.90 11.68
C PHE A 37 -26.02 -31.33 11.69
N ARG A 38 -27.02 -32.09 11.25
CA ARG A 38 -28.42 -31.67 11.32
C ARG A 38 -28.87 -31.46 12.76
N ALA A 39 -28.59 -32.41 13.65
CA ALA A 39 -28.90 -32.28 15.07
C ALA A 39 -28.24 -31.03 15.67
N ALA A 40 -26.92 -30.87 15.47
CA ALA A 40 -26.18 -29.72 15.97
C ALA A 40 -26.66 -28.38 15.39
N ALA A 41 -27.00 -28.35 14.09
CA ALA A 41 -27.47 -27.15 13.38
C ALA A 41 -28.92 -26.79 13.68
N ASP A 42 -29.74 -27.73 14.13
CA ASP A 42 -31.12 -27.49 14.54
C ASP A 42 -31.25 -27.14 16.04
N SER A 43 -30.14 -27.27 16.80
CA SER A 43 -30.10 -26.94 18.22
C SER A 43 -30.37 -25.45 18.50
N ASP A 44 -31.21 -25.20 19.51
CA ASP A 44 -31.54 -23.87 19.99
C ASP A 44 -30.31 -23.09 20.48
N ASP A 45 -29.24 -23.75 20.90
CA ASP A 45 -28.01 -23.06 21.33
C ASP A 45 -27.33 -22.34 20.16
N VAL A 46 -27.39 -22.94 18.96
CA VAL A 46 -26.89 -22.32 17.73
C VAL A 46 -27.75 -21.11 17.36
N TRP A 47 -29.06 -21.29 17.31
CA TRP A 47 -29.96 -20.21 16.89
C TRP A 47 -30.09 -19.10 17.94
N ALA A 48 -29.84 -19.36 19.21
CA ALA A 48 -29.75 -18.33 20.25
C ALA A 48 -28.63 -17.32 19.98
N SER A 49 -27.50 -17.78 19.43
CA SER A 49 -26.38 -16.91 19.09
C SER A 49 -26.67 -15.96 17.92
N PHE A 50 -27.66 -16.31 17.08
CA PHE A 50 -28.11 -15.51 15.94
C PHE A 50 -29.26 -14.55 16.28
N LEU A 51 -29.82 -14.67 17.49
CA LEU A 51 -30.89 -13.80 17.97
C LEU A 51 -30.33 -12.63 18.81
N PRO A 52 -31.06 -11.50 18.90
CA PRO A 52 -30.64 -10.37 19.72
C PRO A 52 -30.41 -10.77 21.20
N PRO A 53 -29.31 -10.30 21.84
CA PRO A 53 -29.06 -10.55 23.26
C PRO A 53 -30.16 -9.92 24.12
N GLY A 54 -30.83 -10.73 24.95
CA GLY A 54 -31.93 -10.28 25.82
C GLY A 54 -33.33 -10.73 25.41
N GLY A 55 -33.45 -11.55 24.36
CA GLY A 55 -34.73 -12.06 23.87
C GLY A 55 -35.50 -11.03 23.04
N LEU A 56 -36.52 -11.50 22.32
CA LEU A 56 -37.40 -10.59 21.58
C LEU A 56 -38.40 -9.93 22.54
N PRO A 57 -38.78 -8.65 22.30
CA PRO A 57 -39.93 -8.06 22.96
C PRO A 57 -41.20 -8.90 22.73
N PRO A 58 -42.24 -8.75 23.58
CA PRO A 58 -43.54 -9.37 23.33
C PRO A 58 -44.01 -9.10 21.90
N LEU A 59 -44.28 -10.16 21.16
CA LEU A 59 -44.87 -10.09 19.82
C LEU A 59 -46.33 -9.66 19.96
N ALA A 60 -46.85 -8.88 19.01
CA ALA A 60 -48.25 -8.45 19.06
C ALA A 60 -49.19 -9.66 19.17
N ASP A 61 -50.16 -9.57 20.10
CA ASP A 61 -51.14 -10.63 20.31
C ASP A 61 -51.93 -10.89 19.02
N GLY A 62 -51.89 -12.14 18.54
CA GLY A 62 -52.86 -12.65 17.58
C GLY A 62 -52.36 -13.15 16.23
N GLU A 63 -51.07 -13.02 15.86
CA GLU A 63 -50.70 -13.40 14.48
C GLU A 63 -50.20 -14.83 14.30
N LEU A 64 -49.53 -15.49 15.26
CA LEU A 64 -48.99 -16.84 15.03
C LEU A 64 -48.81 -17.62 16.34
N PRO A 65 -48.92 -18.97 16.31
CA PRO A 65 -48.65 -19.81 17.47
C PRO A 65 -47.24 -19.55 18.04
N PRO A 66 -47.03 -19.79 19.35
CA PRO A 66 -45.71 -19.65 19.95
C PRO A 66 -44.70 -20.49 19.15
N PRO A 67 -43.54 -19.92 18.77
CA PRO A 67 -42.54 -20.65 18.01
C PRO A 67 -42.10 -21.88 18.80
N SER A 68 -41.98 -23.02 18.11
CA SER A 68 -41.57 -24.28 18.70
C SER A 68 -40.05 -24.39 18.93
N SER A 69 -39.27 -23.52 18.28
CA SER A 69 -37.81 -23.43 18.40
C SER A 69 -37.29 -22.01 18.11
N LYS A 70 -36.05 -21.71 18.54
CA LYS A 70 -35.36 -20.46 18.20
C LYS A 70 -35.03 -20.38 16.71
N LYS A 71 -34.87 -21.52 16.04
CA LYS A 71 -34.73 -21.61 14.58
C LYS A 71 -35.98 -21.10 13.87
N GLU A 72 -37.16 -21.56 14.29
CA GLU A 72 -38.44 -21.11 13.74
C GLU A 72 -38.65 -19.61 13.98
N LEU A 73 -38.28 -19.13 15.18
CA LEU A 73 -38.32 -17.72 15.51
C LEU A 73 -37.43 -16.88 14.60
N PHE A 74 -36.18 -17.32 14.36
CA PHE A 74 -35.27 -16.66 13.43
C PHE A 74 -35.84 -16.62 12.00
N LEU A 75 -36.38 -17.74 11.51
CA LEU A 75 -36.96 -17.80 10.17
C LEU A 75 -38.14 -16.84 10.02
N ARG A 76 -39.01 -16.74 11.03
CA ARG A 76 -40.13 -15.79 11.06
C ARG A 76 -39.67 -14.34 10.99
N LEU A 77 -38.65 -13.98 11.77
CA LEU A 77 -38.05 -12.63 11.71
C LEU A 77 -37.40 -12.33 10.35
N SER A 78 -36.83 -13.34 9.71
CA SER A 78 -36.19 -13.19 8.41
C SER A 78 -37.16 -13.16 7.22
N ALA A 79 -38.39 -13.69 7.41
CA ALA A 79 -39.39 -13.80 6.36
C ALA A 79 -40.15 -12.49 6.07
N GLY A 80 -40.07 -11.51 6.96
CA GLY A 80 -40.70 -10.21 6.79
C GLY A 80 -40.68 -9.36 8.06
N PRO A 81 -41.03 -8.07 7.98
CA PRO A 81 -41.13 -7.22 9.16
C PRO A 81 -42.21 -7.76 10.11
N VAL A 82 -41.80 -8.18 11.31
CA VAL A 82 -42.72 -8.62 12.38
C VAL A 82 -43.15 -7.39 13.16
N LEU A 83 -44.46 -7.19 13.32
CA LEU A 83 -45.02 -6.13 14.15
C LEU A 83 -44.73 -6.45 15.63
N LEU A 84 -43.77 -5.76 16.21
CA LEU A 84 -43.56 -5.77 17.66
C LEU A 84 -44.75 -5.07 18.32
N GLN A 85 -45.27 -5.63 19.41
CA GLN A 85 -46.36 -5.02 20.18
C GLN A 85 -45.87 -3.66 20.70
N ASP A 86 -46.32 -2.57 20.06
CA ASP A 86 -46.13 -1.16 20.40
C ASP A 86 -45.03 -0.89 21.44
N ARG A 87 -43.78 -1.26 21.13
CA ARG A 87 -42.70 -0.41 21.60
C ARG A 87 -42.82 0.83 20.74
N LEU A 88 -43.45 1.84 21.33
CA LEU A 88 -43.24 3.25 21.01
C LEU A 88 -41.73 3.54 21.11
N VAL A 89 -40.93 2.97 20.20
CA VAL A 89 -39.55 3.40 19.96
C VAL A 89 -39.72 4.86 19.62
N ILE A 90 -39.18 5.72 20.48
CA ILE A 90 -39.14 7.15 20.21
C ILE A 90 -38.54 7.28 18.80
N PRO A 91 -39.33 7.72 17.80
CA PRO A 91 -38.84 7.80 16.43
C PRO A 91 -37.60 8.69 16.40
N ALA A 92 -36.73 8.52 15.40
CA ALA A 92 -35.68 9.50 15.18
C ALA A 92 -36.31 10.90 15.13
N THR A 93 -35.74 11.86 15.87
CA THR A 93 -36.38 13.17 16.08
C THR A 93 -35.63 14.28 15.37
N THR A 94 -36.38 15.24 14.85
CA THR A 94 -35.85 16.54 14.46
C THR A 94 -36.34 17.63 15.43
N ASN A 95 -35.63 18.75 15.45
CA ASN A 95 -35.95 19.87 16.31
C ASN A 95 -36.88 20.85 15.56
N ASP A 96 -37.93 21.31 16.23
CA ASP A 96 -38.82 22.35 15.73
C ASP A 96 -38.88 23.48 16.74
N SER A 97 -38.31 24.63 16.37
CA SER A 97 -38.20 25.80 17.25
C SER A 97 -39.56 26.48 17.50
N GLU A 98 -40.55 26.22 16.65
CA GLU A 98 -41.90 26.78 16.77
C GLU A 98 -42.85 25.87 17.57
N PHE A 99 -42.40 24.66 17.92
CA PHE A 99 -43.18 23.71 18.70
C PHE A 99 -43.13 24.06 20.21
N GLU A 100 -43.76 25.17 20.57
CA GLU A 100 -43.92 25.62 21.95
C GLU A 100 -45.27 25.17 22.55
N GLY A 101 -45.33 25.07 23.88
CA GLY A 101 -46.58 24.81 24.58
C GLY A 101 -46.39 24.50 26.06
N ASN A 102 -47.43 24.73 26.87
CA ASN A 102 -47.37 24.62 28.32
C ASN A 102 -47.91 23.28 28.89
N ASP A 103 -48.11 22.27 28.05
CA ASP A 103 -48.57 20.97 28.52
C ASP A 103 -47.64 20.43 29.62
N TYR A 104 -48.24 20.06 30.74
CA TYR A 104 -47.55 19.57 31.94
C TYR A 104 -47.63 18.05 31.98
N VAL A 105 -47.08 17.41 30.95
CA VAL A 105 -46.97 15.95 30.89
C VAL A 105 -45.69 15.53 31.61
N LEU A 106 -45.83 14.68 32.62
CA LEU A 106 -44.72 14.11 33.37
C LEU A 106 -44.54 12.66 32.99
N CYS A 107 -43.30 12.25 32.74
CA CYS A 107 -42.97 10.83 32.62
C CYS A 107 -43.24 10.13 33.94
N HIS A 108 -44.10 9.09 33.92
CA HIS A 108 -44.44 8.32 35.11
C HIS A 108 -43.24 7.61 35.73
N GLU A 109 -42.32 7.09 34.90
CA GLU A 109 -41.12 6.38 35.38
C GLU A 109 -40.05 7.33 35.91
N HIS A 110 -39.78 8.43 35.18
CA HIS A 110 -38.64 9.30 35.47
C HIS A 110 -39.00 10.59 36.22
N ARG A 111 -40.30 10.90 36.37
CA ARG A 111 -40.84 12.11 37.01
C ARG A 111 -40.26 13.42 36.46
N LYS A 112 -39.81 13.39 35.20
CA LYS A 112 -39.35 14.57 34.46
C LYS A 112 -40.43 15.03 33.48
N ARG A 113 -40.40 16.31 33.14
CA ARG A 113 -41.26 16.88 32.11
C ARG A 113 -40.96 16.24 30.76
N ALA A 114 -42.02 15.92 30.02
CA ALA A 114 -41.89 15.44 28.65
C ALA A 114 -41.29 16.53 27.74
N GLU A 115 -40.43 16.10 26.82
CA GLU A 115 -39.88 16.90 25.74
C GLU A 115 -40.83 16.93 24.56
N ARG A 116 -40.82 18.08 23.86
CA ARG A 116 -41.53 18.31 22.61
C ARG A 116 -40.63 17.94 21.44
N LEU A 117 -41.05 16.99 20.63
CA LEU A 117 -40.25 16.42 19.55
C LEU A 117 -41.08 16.31 18.27
N VAL A 118 -40.38 16.29 17.14
CA VAL A 118 -40.99 16.01 15.83
C VAL A 118 -40.39 14.76 15.25
N ALA A 119 -41.24 13.84 14.81
CA ALA A 119 -40.78 12.60 14.22
C ALA A 119 -40.12 12.86 12.87
N PHE A 120 -38.98 12.22 12.64
CA PHE A 120 -38.20 12.25 11.42
C PHE A 120 -37.88 10.82 10.98
N GLU A 121 -38.90 9.96 11.01
CA GLU A 121 -38.77 8.56 10.65
C GLU A 121 -40.11 7.98 10.20
N GLY A 122 -40.06 7.16 9.15
CA GLY A 122 -41.18 6.38 8.65
C GLY A 122 -42.44 7.18 8.34
N ILE A 123 -43.59 6.54 8.52
CA ILE A 123 -44.91 7.13 8.23
C ILE A 123 -45.30 8.27 9.18
N HIS A 124 -44.56 8.50 10.27
CA HIS A 124 -44.87 9.56 11.22
C HIS A 124 -44.06 10.84 10.98
N THR A 125 -43.22 10.87 9.94
CA THR A 125 -42.40 12.02 9.58
C THR A 125 -43.21 13.32 9.59
N GLY A 126 -42.71 14.32 10.32
CA GLY A 126 -43.32 15.64 10.48
C GLY A 126 -44.37 15.76 11.58
N ARG A 127 -44.79 14.66 12.23
CA ARG A 127 -45.78 14.72 13.32
C ARG A 127 -45.11 15.09 14.64
N ARG A 128 -45.78 15.95 15.41
CA ARG A 128 -45.35 16.39 16.74
C ARG A 128 -45.82 15.43 17.82
N PHE A 129 -44.94 15.16 18.77
CA PHE A 129 -45.21 14.28 19.91
C PHE A 129 -44.45 14.71 21.16
N LEU A 130 -44.92 14.23 22.31
CA LEU A 130 -44.27 14.37 23.60
C LEU A 130 -43.57 13.06 23.94
N ALA A 131 -42.32 13.12 24.39
CA ALA A 131 -41.62 11.94 24.87
C ALA A 131 -40.77 12.23 26.10
N CYS A 132 -40.28 11.18 26.76
CA CYS A 132 -39.44 11.36 27.94
C CYS A 132 -38.11 12.04 27.61
N ALA A 133 -37.73 13.04 28.41
CA ALA A 133 -36.45 13.74 28.33
C ALA A 133 -35.22 12.88 28.71
N VAL A 134 -35.44 11.74 29.36
CA VAL A 134 -34.36 10.88 29.86
C VAL A 134 -33.86 9.95 28.76
N LYS A 135 -32.57 10.07 28.43
CA LYS A 135 -31.89 9.32 27.34
C LYS A 135 -31.06 8.13 27.85
N ASP A 136 -31.41 7.55 29.00
CA ASP A 136 -30.63 6.52 29.72
C ASP A 136 -30.65 5.12 29.03
N GLY A 137 -30.87 5.06 27.71
CA GLY A 137 -30.91 3.84 26.90
C GLY A 137 -32.10 2.91 27.16
N LYS A 138 -32.82 3.09 28.27
CA LYS A 138 -34.11 2.44 28.55
C LYS A 138 -35.24 3.35 28.12
N ASN A 139 -35.93 2.95 27.05
CA ASN A 139 -37.15 3.63 26.62
C ASN A 139 -38.27 3.33 27.63
N CYS A 140 -38.63 4.33 28.44
CA CYS A 140 -39.76 4.25 29.39
C CYS A 140 -41.15 4.25 28.71
N GLY A 141 -41.21 4.26 27.38
CA GLY A 141 -42.44 4.10 26.61
C GLY A 141 -43.36 5.33 26.54
N LEU A 142 -42.98 6.46 27.17
CA LEU A 142 -43.75 7.70 27.03
C LEU A 142 -43.59 8.27 25.62
N VAL A 143 -44.61 8.08 24.78
CA VAL A 143 -44.80 8.77 23.49
C VAL A 143 -46.28 9.14 23.35
N GLU A 144 -46.59 10.44 23.40
CA GLU A 144 -47.94 10.96 23.21
C GLU A 144 -47.99 11.84 21.96
N TRP A 145 -48.77 11.46 20.96
CA TRP A 145 -48.91 12.22 19.72
C TRP A 145 -49.79 13.44 19.92
N VAL A 146 -49.28 14.62 19.55
CA VAL A 146 -50.04 15.88 19.56
C VAL A 146 -50.83 16.03 18.26
N ASP A 147 -50.19 15.74 17.13
CA ASP A 147 -50.85 15.81 15.83
C ASP A 147 -51.63 14.51 15.56
N PRO A 148 -52.78 14.58 14.86
CA PRO A 148 -53.51 13.39 14.44
C PRO A 148 -52.67 12.52 13.49
N SER A 149 -53.07 11.26 13.30
CA SER A 149 -52.46 10.41 12.26
C SER A 149 -52.61 11.07 10.90
N TRP A 150 -51.62 10.85 10.04
CA TRP A 150 -51.71 11.32 8.68
C TRP A 150 -52.88 10.62 7.97
N PRO A 151 -53.54 11.28 7.01
CA PRO A 151 -54.45 10.58 6.11
C PRO A 151 -53.71 9.46 5.37
N ALA A 152 -54.40 8.35 5.06
CA ALA A 152 -53.78 7.17 4.42
C ALA A 152 -52.98 7.49 3.15
N ILE A 153 -53.39 8.50 2.38
CA ILE A 153 -52.66 8.96 1.18
C ILE A 153 -51.26 9.42 1.56
N MET A 154 -51.14 10.18 2.65
CA MET A 154 -49.88 10.73 3.13
C MET A 154 -49.02 9.66 3.81
N GLU A 155 -49.61 8.76 4.59
CA GLU A 155 -48.88 7.62 5.17
C GLU A 155 -48.24 6.74 4.07
N ASN A 156 -49.00 6.44 3.02
CA ASN A 156 -48.50 5.69 1.87
C ASN A 156 -47.39 6.44 1.12
N ALA A 157 -47.51 7.76 0.97
CA ALA A 157 -46.48 8.58 0.32
C ALA A 157 -45.18 8.58 1.15
N LEU A 158 -45.28 8.80 2.46
CA LEU A 158 -44.14 8.76 3.37
C LEU A 158 -43.48 7.39 3.41
N SER A 159 -44.26 6.30 3.47
CA SER A 159 -43.74 4.94 3.41
C SER A 159 -42.90 4.72 2.14
N LYS A 160 -43.43 5.10 0.97
CA LYS A 160 -42.71 4.95 -0.30
C LYS A 160 -41.43 5.79 -0.34
N LEU A 161 -41.46 7.01 0.18
CA LEU A 161 -40.27 7.88 0.21
C LEU A 161 -39.17 7.29 1.10
N TRP A 162 -39.52 6.74 2.26
CA TRP A 162 -38.58 6.05 3.13
C TRP A 162 -38.04 4.76 2.53
N ASP A 163 -38.89 3.97 1.86
CA ASP A 163 -38.46 2.78 1.13
C ASP A 163 -37.43 3.14 0.05
N MET A 164 -37.70 4.20 -0.73
CA MET A 164 -36.77 4.72 -1.73
C MET A 164 -35.46 5.21 -1.11
N TYR A 165 -35.52 5.92 0.02
CA TYR A 165 -34.34 6.39 0.74
C TYR A 165 -33.47 5.23 1.24
N GLU A 166 -34.06 4.24 1.90
CA GLU A 166 -33.33 3.08 2.43
C GLU A 166 -32.79 2.17 1.32
N GLN A 167 -33.51 2.05 0.19
CA GLN A 167 -32.97 1.40 -1.01
C GLN A 167 -31.76 2.16 -1.57
N SER A 168 -31.87 3.48 -1.74
CA SER A 168 -30.78 4.31 -2.24
C SER A 168 -29.54 4.23 -1.34
N LYS A 169 -29.74 4.28 -0.02
CA LYS A 169 -28.67 4.14 0.98
C LYS A 169 -28.00 2.77 0.90
N ARG A 170 -28.77 1.68 0.79
CA ARG A 170 -28.23 0.32 0.59
C ARG A 170 -27.41 0.21 -0.68
N ASN A 171 -27.92 0.70 -1.81
CA ASN A 171 -27.21 0.67 -3.09
C ASN A 171 -25.86 1.41 -3.01
N ARG A 172 -25.82 2.58 -2.36
CA ARG A 172 -24.55 3.31 -2.16
C ARG A 172 -23.55 2.54 -1.32
N ILE A 173 -24.00 1.83 -0.29
CA ILE A 173 -23.13 1.00 0.55
C ILE A 173 -22.56 -0.16 -0.27
N GLU A 174 -23.39 -0.81 -1.08
CA GLU A 174 -22.98 -1.88 -1.98
C GLU A 174 -21.98 -1.38 -3.03
N ASP A 175 -22.26 -0.26 -3.68
CA ASP A 175 -21.33 0.38 -4.64
C ASP A 175 -20.00 0.73 -3.99
N ASN A 176 -20.02 1.31 -2.78
CA ASN A 176 -18.81 1.63 -2.04
C ASN A 176 -17.99 0.37 -1.71
N LEU A 177 -18.65 -0.73 -1.37
CA LEU A 177 -18.01 -2.00 -1.09
C LEU A 177 -17.38 -2.59 -2.37
N MET A 178 -18.11 -2.58 -3.49
CA MET A 178 -17.60 -3.04 -4.78
C MET A 178 -16.42 -2.20 -5.27
N ASN A 179 -16.50 -0.88 -5.12
CA ASN A 179 -15.41 0.05 -5.44
C ASN A 179 -14.18 -0.21 -4.55
N SER A 180 -14.36 -0.50 -3.27
CA SER A 180 -13.28 -0.86 -2.35
C SER A 180 -12.52 -2.12 -2.82
N PHE A 181 -13.25 -3.16 -3.25
CA PHE A 181 -12.62 -4.37 -3.80
C PHE A 181 -11.83 -4.08 -5.08
N ALA A 182 -12.37 -3.26 -5.98
CA ALA A 182 -11.69 -2.86 -7.21
C ALA A 182 -10.40 -2.05 -6.92
N VAL A 183 -10.47 -1.09 -5.99
CA VAL A 183 -9.30 -0.31 -5.56
C VAL A 183 -8.24 -1.21 -4.92
N HIS A 184 -8.63 -2.16 -4.08
CA HIS A 184 -7.69 -3.11 -3.48
C HIS A 184 -6.97 -3.94 -4.56
N LYS A 185 -7.71 -4.48 -5.54
CA LYS A 185 -7.13 -5.24 -6.66
C LYS A 185 -6.12 -4.39 -7.45
N LEU A 186 -6.51 -3.19 -7.86
CA LEU A 186 -5.63 -2.28 -8.60
C LEU A 186 -4.40 -1.87 -7.77
N THR A 187 -4.54 -1.73 -6.46
CA THR A 187 -3.42 -1.45 -5.55
C THR A 187 -2.43 -2.62 -5.52
N GLN A 188 -2.90 -3.86 -5.49
CA GLN A 188 -2.03 -5.04 -5.58
C GLN A 188 -1.30 -5.13 -6.92
N GLU A 189 -2.00 -4.86 -8.04
CA GLU A 189 -1.39 -4.83 -9.38
C GLU A 189 -0.33 -3.72 -9.48
N LYS A 190 -0.60 -2.53 -8.92
CA LYS A 190 0.37 -1.44 -8.83
C LYS A 190 1.62 -1.83 -8.05
N ILE A 191 1.48 -2.50 -6.90
CA ILE A 191 2.64 -2.97 -6.10
C ILE A 191 3.48 -3.98 -6.90
N LYS A 192 2.84 -4.94 -7.58
CA LYS A 192 3.54 -5.92 -8.43
C LYS A 192 4.28 -5.24 -9.56
N LEU A 193 3.64 -4.28 -10.23
CA LEU A 193 4.26 -3.54 -11.32
C LEU A 193 5.43 -2.68 -10.85
N GLN A 194 5.30 -2.04 -9.69
CA GLN A 194 6.37 -1.26 -9.07
C GLN A 194 7.59 -2.13 -8.78
N ALA A 195 7.40 -3.31 -8.18
CA ALA A 195 8.49 -4.24 -7.91
C ALA A 195 9.20 -4.72 -9.20
N SER A 196 8.42 -4.97 -10.27
CA SER A 196 8.97 -5.32 -11.59
C SER A 196 9.79 -4.16 -12.19
N TYR A 197 9.28 -2.93 -12.06
CA TYR A 197 9.96 -1.73 -12.53
C TYR A 197 11.27 -1.49 -11.76
N ASP A 198 11.26 -1.56 -10.43
CA ASP A 198 12.44 -1.37 -9.59
C ASP A 198 13.52 -2.43 -9.91
N LYS A 199 13.10 -3.67 -10.16
CA LYS A 199 14.01 -4.73 -10.62
C LYS A 199 14.63 -4.39 -11.97
N LEU A 200 13.83 -3.92 -12.94
CA LEU A 200 14.32 -3.55 -14.27
C LEU A 200 15.32 -2.39 -14.19
N VAL A 201 15.05 -1.39 -13.36
CA VAL A 201 15.98 -0.28 -13.10
C VAL A 201 17.30 -0.81 -12.54
N GLY A 202 17.24 -1.74 -11.57
CA GLY A 202 18.44 -2.40 -11.03
C GLY A 202 19.22 -3.19 -12.08
N ASP A 203 18.53 -3.98 -12.91
CA ASP A 203 19.14 -4.77 -13.98
C ASP A 203 19.82 -3.85 -15.03
N VAL A 204 19.19 -2.73 -15.39
CA VAL A 204 19.79 -1.73 -16.30
C VAL A 204 21.01 -1.07 -15.67
N GLN A 205 20.96 -0.71 -14.40
CA GLN A 205 22.10 -0.11 -13.70
C GLN A 205 23.29 -1.08 -13.67
N ALA A 206 23.06 -2.36 -13.36
CA ALA A 206 24.11 -3.38 -13.34
C ALA A 206 24.75 -3.57 -14.74
N LEU A 207 23.95 -3.50 -15.81
CA LEU A 207 24.47 -3.55 -17.19
C LEU A 207 25.33 -2.33 -17.53
N LEU A 208 24.94 -1.13 -17.07
CA LEU A 208 25.73 0.08 -17.26
C LEU A 208 27.07 -0.01 -16.53
N ASP A 209 27.07 -0.46 -15.27
CA ASP A 209 28.28 -0.63 -14.46
C ASP A 209 29.24 -1.66 -15.09
N GLU A 210 28.73 -2.80 -15.57
CA GLU A 210 29.56 -3.81 -16.23
C GLU A 210 30.10 -3.30 -17.57
N ASN A 211 29.33 -2.51 -18.32
CA ASN A 211 29.80 -1.90 -19.56
C ASN A 211 30.92 -0.87 -19.30
N GLU A 212 30.78 -0.05 -18.25
CA GLU A 212 31.84 0.89 -17.84
C GLU A 212 33.12 0.14 -17.44
N ARG A 213 32.98 -0.95 -16.67
CA ARG A 213 34.10 -1.80 -16.26
C ARG A 213 34.82 -2.41 -17.46
N ARG A 214 34.09 -2.90 -18.47
CA ARG A 214 34.66 -3.37 -19.74
C ARG A 214 35.42 -2.25 -20.45
N ALA A 215 34.82 -1.07 -20.60
CA ALA A 215 35.46 0.07 -21.23
C ALA A 215 36.74 0.55 -20.50
N GLN A 216 36.81 0.41 -19.17
CA GLN A 216 38.03 0.68 -18.40
C GLN A 216 39.11 -0.39 -18.62
N MET A 217 38.73 -1.67 -18.69
CA MET A 217 39.66 -2.76 -18.98
C MET A 217 40.16 -2.75 -20.42
N GLU A 218 39.43 -2.20 -21.37
CA GLU A 218 39.92 -2.03 -22.75
C GLU A 218 40.88 -0.84 -22.87
N ARG A 219 40.68 0.25 -22.09
CA ARG A 219 41.55 1.43 -22.13
C ARG A 219 42.89 1.27 -21.39
N LYS A 220 42.89 0.64 -20.21
CA LYS A 220 44.11 0.52 -19.37
C LYS A 220 45.29 -0.26 -19.99
N PRO A 221 45.10 -1.41 -20.68
CA PRO A 221 46.20 -2.20 -21.20
C PRO A 221 46.97 -1.46 -22.29
N ASP A 222 46.27 -0.72 -23.15
CA ASP A 222 46.90 0.00 -24.24
C ASP A 222 47.64 1.25 -23.76
N GLU A 223 47.08 1.99 -22.80
CA GLU A 223 47.73 3.17 -22.24
C GLU A 223 49.00 2.81 -21.45
N SER A 224 48.96 1.73 -20.65
CA SER A 224 50.14 1.23 -19.93
C SER A 224 51.24 0.74 -20.87
N LYS A 225 50.88 -0.02 -21.93
CA LYS A 225 51.85 -0.50 -22.93
C LYS A 225 52.44 0.64 -23.75
N LEU A 226 51.65 1.66 -24.06
CA LEU A 226 52.11 2.83 -24.78
C LEU A 226 53.07 3.66 -23.92
N GLN A 227 52.78 3.79 -22.63
CA GLN A 227 53.65 4.48 -21.66
C GLN A 227 55.00 3.77 -21.51
N GLU A 228 55.04 2.44 -21.36
CA GLU A 228 56.30 1.68 -21.34
C GLU A 228 57.13 1.88 -22.61
N LYS A 229 56.49 1.84 -23.79
CA LYS A 229 57.17 2.11 -25.06
C LYS A 229 57.70 3.54 -25.13
N TYR A 230 56.94 4.52 -24.64
CA TYR A 230 57.36 5.91 -24.59
C TYR A 230 58.60 6.09 -23.70
N ASP A 231 58.59 5.50 -22.50
CA ASP A 231 59.71 5.59 -21.56
C ASP A 231 60.96 4.88 -22.11
N MET A 232 60.80 3.73 -22.77
CA MET A 232 61.89 3.04 -23.46
C MET A 232 62.51 3.92 -24.55
N VAL A 233 61.68 4.53 -25.41
CA VAL A 233 62.16 5.43 -26.48
C VAL A 233 62.88 6.63 -25.89
N LYS A 234 62.35 7.25 -24.84
CA LYS A 234 62.97 8.38 -24.15
C LYS A 234 64.35 8.02 -23.59
N ASN A 235 64.48 6.85 -22.95
CA ASN A 235 65.75 6.36 -22.43
C ASN A 235 66.76 6.05 -23.53
N LEU A 236 66.31 5.50 -24.65
CA LEU A 236 67.15 5.28 -25.84
C LEU A 236 67.64 6.61 -26.43
N THR A 237 66.78 7.62 -26.52
CA THR A 237 67.15 8.96 -27.00
C THR A 237 68.19 9.61 -26.09
N VAL A 238 68.01 9.54 -24.76
CA VAL A 238 68.99 10.05 -23.79
C VAL A 238 70.34 9.33 -23.93
N SER A 239 70.31 7.99 -24.05
CA SER A 239 71.51 7.18 -24.25
C SER A 239 72.23 7.52 -25.57
N GLN A 240 71.49 7.65 -26.68
CA GLN A 240 72.05 8.08 -27.96
C GLN A 240 72.69 9.48 -27.87
N ALA A 241 72.03 10.44 -27.22
CA ALA A 241 72.59 11.78 -27.03
C ALA A 241 73.90 11.75 -26.23
N SER A 242 74.01 10.85 -25.25
CA SER A 242 75.25 10.62 -24.50
C SER A 242 76.37 10.08 -25.39
N VAL A 243 76.09 9.05 -26.19
CA VAL A 243 77.05 8.48 -27.14
C VAL A 243 77.52 9.53 -28.16
N ILE A 244 76.60 10.30 -28.73
CA ILE A 244 76.92 11.38 -29.68
C ILE A 244 77.82 12.44 -29.03
N ARG A 245 77.52 12.84 -27.78
CA ARG A 245 78.35 13.79 -27.04
C ARG A 245 79.77 13.25 -26.85
N ASN A 246 79.91 12.00 -26.43
CA ASN A 246 81.21 11.36 -26.21
C ASN A 246 82.00 11.26 -27.52
N MET A 247 81.33 10.90 -28.63
CA MET A 247 81.95 10.87 -29.96
C MET A 247 82.41 12.26 -30.40
N LYS A 248 81.60 13.31 -30.18
CA LYS A 248 81.98 14.70 -30.49
C LYS A 248 83.18 15.16 -29.65
N LEU A 249 83.23 14.80 -28.37
CA LEU A 249 84.36 15.11 -27.49
C LEU A 249 85.64 14.45 -28.02
N LYS A 250 85.58 13.14 -28.33
CA LYS A 250 86.72 12.40 -28.87
C LYS A 250 87.19 12.95 -30.21
N LEU A 251 86.26 13.37 -31.07
CA LEU A 251 86.59 14.01 -32.34
C LEU A 251 87.26 15.38 -32.14
N ALA A 252 86.82 16.15 -31.14
CA ALA A 252 87.45 17.44 -30.79
C ALA A 252 88.87 17.24 -30.24
N GLU A 253 89.08 16.25 -29.38
CA GLU A 253 90.40 15.87 -28.87
C GLU A 253 91.35 15.50 -30.01
N GLU A 254 90.95 14.60 -30.91
CA GLU A 254 91.77 14.23 -32.07
C GLU A 254 92.03 15.42 -33.01
N LYS A 255 91.04 16.31 -33.21
CA LYS A 255 91.22 17.54 -33.99
C LYS A 255 92.28 18.46 -33.35
N THR A 256 92.30 18.62 -32.02
CA THR A 256 93.32 19.43 -31.34
C THR A 256 94.72 18.83 -31.45
N LYS A 257 94.86 17.50 -31.37
CA LYS A 257 96.15 16.82 -31.58
C LYS A 257 96.68 17.01 -33.00
N LEU A 258 95.81 16.84 -34.00
CA LEU A 258 96.18 17.06 -35.40
C LEU A 258 96.55 18.52 -35.67
N GLN A 259 95.82 19.48 -35.09
CA GLN A 259 96.17 20.90 -35.21
C GLN A 259 97.55 21.18 -34.62
N ALA A 260 97.86 20.65 -33.43
CA ALA A 260 99.18 20.80 -32.82
C ALA A 260 100.31 20.22 -33.71
N HIS A 261 100.07 19.08 -34.37
CA HIS A 261 101.02 18.52 -35.33
C HIS A 261 101.21 19.40 -36.58
N ILE A 262 100.15 20.04 -37.08
CA ILE A 262 100.23 20.99 -38.20
C ILE A 262 101.07 22.19 -37.79
N ASP A 263 100.78 22.80 -36.64
CA ASP A 263 101.50 23.99 -36.14
C ASP A 263 103.01 23.71 -35.97
N GLU A 264 103.38 22.50 -35.50
CA GLU A 264 104.79 22.09 -35.37
C GLU A 264 105.45 21.92 -36.76
N LEU A 265 104.76 21.33 -37.73
CA LEU A 265 105.27 21.21 -39.10
C LEU A 265 105.44 22.58 -39.77
N GLU A 266 104.49 23.50 -39.61
CA GLU A 266 104.60 24.87 -40.12
C GLU A 266 105.82 25.59 -39.54
N LYS A 267 106.07 25.43 -38.24
CA LYS A 267 107.27 25.96 -37.58
C LYS A 267 108.56 25.38 -38.18
N VAL A 268 108.62 24.08 -38.45
CA VAL A 268 109.77 23.45 -39.11
C VAL A 268 109.95 23.98 -40.53
N VAL A 269 108.86 24.18 -41.29
CA VAL A 269 108.89 24.76 -42.63
C VAL A 269 109.44 26.17 -42.60
N GLU A 270 108.95 27.04 -41.70
CA GLU A 270 109.44 28.41 -41.57
C GLU A 270 110.90 28.47 -41.13
N GLN A 271 111.33 27.60 -40.21
CA GLN A 271 112.74 27.45 -39.86
C GLN A 271 113.60 27.02 -41.06
N THR A 272 113.10 26.08 -41.87
CA THR A 272 113.81 25.58 -43.06
C THR A 272 113.91 26.67 -44.13
N LYS A 273 112.83 27.43 -44.36
CA LYS A 273 112.80 28.58 -45.27
C LYS A 273 113.76 29.68 -44.83
N ALA A 274 113.83 29.98 -43.53
CA ALA A 274 114.80 30.92 -42.97
C ALA A 274 116.25 30.47 -43.18
N LYS A 275 116.55 29.18 -42.94
CA LYS A 275 117.88 28.61 -43.24
C LYS A 275 118.23 28.70 -44.73
N LEU A 276 117.28 28.40 -45.61
CA LEU A 276 117.48 28.43 -47.06
C LEU A 276 117.74 29.85 -47.58
N ASN A 277 117.02 30.85 -47.03
CA ASN A 277 117.29 32.27 -47.30
C ASN A 277 118.70 32.69 -46.81
N GLY A 278 119.13 32.20 -45.64
CA GLY A 278 120.48 32.44 -45.13
C GLY A 278 121.57 31.86 -46.03
N ILE A 279 121.39 30.63 -46.53
CA ILE A 279 122.31 30.01 -47.50
C ILE A 279 122.35 30.81 -48.80
N LYS A 280 121.19 31.27 -49.29
CA LYS A 280 121.10 32.09 -50.51
C LYS A 280 121.87 33.41 -50.37
N ALA A 281 121.79 34.07 -49.22
CA ALA A 281 122.53 35.30 -48.95
C ALA A 281 124.07 35.10 -48.96
N ILE A 282 124.57 33.92 -48.59
CA ILE A 282 126.00 33.58 -48.65
C ILE A 282 126.48 33.35 -50.09
N LEU A 283 125.60 32.91 -50.99
CA LEU A 283 125.93 32.64 -52.39
C LEU A 283 125.89 33.88 -53.29
N ASP A 284 125.29 34.98 -52.82
CA ASP A 284 125.12 36.23 -53.56
C ASP A 284 126.18 37.32 -53.20
N GLU A 285 127.17 37.01 -52.32
CA GLU A 285 128.37 37.81 -51.98
C GLU A 285 129.64 37.29 -52.70
#